data_AF-A0A2P7SAV6-F1
#
_entry.id   AF-A0A2P7SAV6-F1
#
_cell.length_a   1.000
_cell.length_b   1.000
_cell.length_c   1.000
_cell.angle_alpha   90.00
_cell.angle_beta   90.00
_cell.angle_gamma   90.00
#
_symmetry.space_group_name_H-M   'P 1'
#
loop_
_entity.id
_entity.type
_entity.pdbx_description
1 polymer ?
#
loop_
_entity_poly.entity_id
_entity_poly.type
_entity_poly.pdbx_seq_one_letter_code
_entity_poly.pdbx_strand_id
1 'polypeptide(L)'
;MVWTGASIEEVKRRFIMDRLSGECDDMSALCAEYGISRQAGYMLMRRYAAEELGGVVARSRAPLVQARSVDEDIRAALVECRLDHPNWGPKKLK
;
A
#
# COMPACT_ATOMS: atom_id res chain seq x y z
N MET A 1 -9.38 -5.83 -25.14
CA MET A 1 -8.71 -4.56 -24.76
C MET A 1 -7.57 -4.94 -23.83
N VAL A 2 -6.33 -4.97 -24.33
CA VAL A 2 -5.18 -5.53 -23.59
C VAL A 2 -4.51 -4.39 -22.84
N TRP A 3 -5.01 -4.07 -21.66
CA TRP A 3 -4.29 -3.20 -20.74
C TRP A 3 -3.17 -4.02 -20.12
N THR A 4 -1.92 -3.58 -20.23
CA THR A 4 -0.89 -4.01 -19.28
C THR A 4 0.25 -3.00 -19.23
N GLY A 5 -0.03 -1.85 -18.61
CA GLY A 5 1.04 -1.09 -17.96
C GLY A 5 1.40 -1.81 -16.66
N ALA A 6 2.69 -1.92 -16.35
CA ALA A 6 3.13 -2.57 -15.12
C ALA A 6 2.57 -1.84 -13.89
N SER A 7 2.05 -2.59 -12.91
CA SER A 7 1.64 -2.00 -11.63
C SER A 7 2.86 -1.49 -10.85
N ILE A 8 2.67 -0.53 -9.95
CA ILE A 8 3.77 -0.04 -9.08
C ILE A 8 4.39 -1.19 -8.28
N GLU A 9 3.60 -2.19 -7.89
CA GLU A 9 4.10 -3.37 -7.20
C GLU A 9 4.98 -4.23 -8.10
N GLU A 10 4.59 -4.45 -9.37
CA GLU A 10 5.42 -5.15 -10.34
C GLU A 10 6.76 -4.44 -10.57
N VAL A 11 6.75 -3.11 -10.70
CA VAL A 11 7.98 -2.31 -10.84
C VAL A 11 8.90 -2.51 -9.63
N LYS A 12 8.35 -2.49 -8.41
CA LYS A 12 9.12 -2.73 -7.18
C LYS A 12 9.62 -4.17 -7.07
N ARG A 13 8.83 -5.17 -7.49
CA ARG A 13 9.28 -6.57 -7.53
C ARG A 13 10.47 -6.71 -8.48
N ARG A 14 10.40 -6.11 -9.66
CA ARG A 14 11.51 -6.12 -10.62
C ARG A 14 12.77 -5.47 -10.05
N PHE A 15 12.65 -4.30 -9.41
CA PHE A 15 13.78 -3.65 -8.72
C PHE A 15 14.47 -4.59 -7.70
N ILE A 16 13.70 -5.34 -6.92
CA ILE A 16 14.25 -6.28 -5.93
C ILE A 16 14.94 -7.45 -6.64
N MET A 17 14.32 -8.02 -7.67
CA MET A 17 14.91 -9.13 -8.43
C MET A 17 16.24 -8.71 -9.06
N ASP A 18 16.29 -7.54 -9.69
CA ASP A 18 17.52 -7.01 -10.29
C ASP A 18 18.60 -6.80 -9.22
N ARG A 19 18.22 -6.30 -8.02
CA ARG A 19 19.16 -6.15 -6.91
C ARG A 19 19.70 -7.47 -6.36
N LEU A 20 18.88 -8.53 -6.37
CA LEU A 20 19.23 -9.86 -5.87
C LEU A 20 20.01 -10.69 -6.90
N SER A 21 19.77 -10.47 -8.19
CA SER A 21 20.47 -11.16 -9.29
C SER A 21 21.97 -10.86 -9.32
N GLY A 22 22.39 -9.74 -8.72
CA GLY A 22 23.78 -9.26 -8.77
C GLY A 22 24.14 -8.58 -10.09
N GLU A 23 23.19 -8.41 -11.03
CA GLU A 23 23.42 -7.69 -12.29
C GLU A 23 23.80 -6.21 -12.08
N CYS A 24 23.37 -5.62 -10.95
CA CYS A 24 23.77 -4.29 -10.53
C CYS A 24 24.13 -4.27 -9.03
N ASP A 25 25.43 -4.36 -8.73
CA ASP A 25 25.93 -4.28 -7.35
C ASP A 25 25.82 -2.87 -6.75
N ASP A 26 25.79 -1.83 -7.60
CA ASP A 26 25.66 -0.45 -7.18
C ASP A 26 24.19 -0.02 -7.02
N MET A 27 23.84 0.33 -5.78
CA MET A 27 22.52 0.84 -5.43
C MET A 27 22.17 2.15 -6.15
N SER A 28 23.18 2.98 -6.45
CA SER A 28 22.95 4.29 -7.05
C SER A 28 22.55 4.16 -8.51
N ALA A 29 23.26 3.34 -9.29
CA ALA A 29 22.93 3.02 -10.67
C ALA A 29 21.53 2.38 -10.79
N LEU A 30 21.23 1.37 -9.97
CA LEU A 30 19.92 0.72 -9.98
C LEU A 30 18.77 1.70 -9.65
N CYS A 31 18.95 2.56 -8.64
CA CYS A 31 17.94 3.57 -8.32
C CYS A 31 17.73 4.58 -9.46
N ALA A 32 18.78 4.94 -10.19
CA ALA A 32 18.70 5.85 -11.32
C ALA A 32 17.93 5.24 -12.50
N GLU A 33 18.16 3.95 -12.80
CA GLU A 33 17.42 3.20 -13.84
C GLU A 33 15.91 3.14 -13.54
N TYR A 34 15.56 2.98 -12.27
CA TYR A 34 14.18 2.93 -11.82
C TYR A 34 13.55 4.31 -11.51
N GLY A 35 14.31 5.40 -11.65
CA GLY A 35 13.84 6.76 -11.40
C GLY A 35 13.44 7.02 -9.95
N ILE A 36 14.03 6.31 -8.98
CA ILE A 36 13.75 6.47 -7.55
C ILE A 36 14.95 7.07 -6.82
N SER A 37 14.69 7.66 -5.64
CA SER A 37 15.78 8.07 -4.76
C SER A 37 16.46 6.85 -4.13
N ARG A 38 17.75 6.96 -3.83
CA ARG A 38 18.50 5.93 -3.05
C ARG A 38 17.80 5.60 -1.73
N GLN A 39 17.23 6.60 -1.06
CA GLN A 39 16.51 6.43 0.20
C GLN A 39 15.27 5.54 0.04
N ALA A 40 14.51 5.71 -1.04
CA ALA A 40 13.38 4.86 -1.37
C ALA A 40 13.82 3.42 -1.69
N GLY A 41 14.89 3.27 -2.48
CA GLY A 41 15.48 1.96 -2.79
C GLY A 41 15.91 1.22 -1.52
N TYR A 42 16.65 1.87 -0.62
CA TYR A 42 17.09 1.23 0.63
C TYR A 42 15.90 0.86 1.53
N MET A 43 14.87 1.71 1.57
CA MET A 43 13.66 1.39 2.32
C MET A 43 12.95 0.17 1.75
N LEU A 44 12.86 0.05 0.43
CA LEU A 44 12.26 -1.09 -0.25
C LEU A 44 13.03 -2.39 0.06
N MET A 45 14.37 -2.37 -0.03
CA MET A 45 15.21 -3.53 0.31
C MET A 45 15.08 -3.92 1.79
N ARG A 46 15.04 -2.95 2.70
CA ARG A 46 14.81 -3.22 4.13
C ARG A 46 13.46 -3.87 4.39
N ARG A 47 12.40 -3.42 3.71
CA ARG A 47 11.06 -4.03 3.82
C ARG A 47 11.04 -5.43 3.25
N TYR A 48 11.66 -5.63 2.09
CA TYR A 48 11.79 -6.96 1.50
C TYR A 48 12.54 -7.93 2.41
N ALA A 49 13.64 -7.49 3.03
CA ALA A 49 14.38 -8.33 3.98
C ALA A 49 13.56 -8.72 5.23
N ALA A 50 12.57 -7.91 5.62
CA ALA A 50 11.75 -8.15 6.80
C ALA A 50 10.44 -8.93 6.50
N GLU A 51 9.86 -8.74 5.31
CA GLU A 51 8.50 -9.16 4.97
C GLU A 51 8.39 -9.87 3.61
N GLU A 52 9.53 -10.15 2.97
CA GLU A 52 9.62 -10.73 1.61
C GLU A 52 8.72 -9.97 0.61
N LEU A 53 7.91 -10.69 -0.15
CA LEU A 53 6.97 -10.10 -1.12
C LEU A 53 5.90 -9.23 -0.45
N GLY A 54 5.62 -9.41 0.84
CA GLY A 54 4.73 -8.54 1.61
C GLY A 54 5.25 -7.10 1.72
N GLY A 55 6.57 -6.91 1.72
CA GLY A 55 7.20 -5.60 1.79
C GLY A 55 7.00 -4.73 0.54
N VAL A 56 6.56 -5.34 -0.56
CA VAL A 56 6.34 -4.68 -1.87
C VAL A 56 4.92 -4.13 -2.01
N VAL A 57 3.98 -4.74 -1.30
CA VAL A 57 2.54 -4.43 -1.37
C VAL A 57 2.29 -2.98 -0.94
N ALA A 58 1.33 -2.34 -1.62
CA ALA A 58 0.88 -1.01 -1.23
C ALA A 58 0.34 -1.00 0.20
N ARG A 59 0.95 -0.18 1.06
CA ARG A 59 0.42 0.07 2.41
C ARG A 59 -0.54 1.25 2.39
N SER A 60 -1.49 1.22 3.33
CA SER A 60 -2.35 2.37 3.59
C SER A 60 -1.51 3.61 3.86
N ARG A 61 -1.93 4.73 3.26
CA ARG A 61 -1.36 6.07 3.53
C ARG A 61 -2.12 6.79 4.64
N ALA A 62 -3.17 6.17 5.19
CA ALA A 62 -3.92 6.75 6.28
C ALA A 62 -3.04 6.82 7.55
N PRO A 63 -3.16 7.89 8.36
CA PRO A 63 -2.53 7.93 9.67
C PRO A 63 -2.87 6.69 10.52
N LEU A 64 -1.90 6.21 11.31
CA LEU A 64 -2.08 5.05 12.18
C LEU A 64 -3.15 5.28 13.25
N VAL A 65 -3.24 6.51 13.76
CA VAL A 65 -4.24 6.93 14.74
C VAL A 65 -5.11 8.00 14.11
N GLN A 66 -6.40 7.69 13.97
CA GLN A 66 -7.40 8.64 13.52
C GLN A 66 -8.09 9.22 14.76
N ALA A 67 -7.68 10.39 15.24
CA ALA A 67 -8.26 10.99 16.45
C ALA A 67 -9.78 11.26 16.37
N ARG A 68 -10.34 11.26 15.16
CA ARG A 68 -11.77 11.43 14.89
C ARG A 68 -12.42 10.13 14.39
N SER A 69 -11.80 8.97 14.63
CA SER A 69 -12.45 7.70 14.34
C SER A 69 -13.66 7.53 15.26
N VAL A 70 -14.77 7.09 14.66
CA VAL A 70 -15.92 6.60 15.40
C VAL A 70 -15.57 5.23 15.98
N ASP A 71 -15.96 4.98 17.22
CA ASP A 71 -15.78 3.69 17.88
C ASP A 71 -16.38 2.55 17.04
N GLU A 72 -15.74 1.38 17.11
CA GLU A 72 -16.10 0.26 16.25
C GLU A 72 -17.52 -0.23 16.51
N ASP A 73 -17.97 -0.24 17.77
CA ASP A 73 -19.34 -0.63 18.14
C ASP A 73 -20.37 0.32 17.51
N ILE A 74 -20.08 1.63 17.48
CA ILE A 74 -20.97 2.62 16.86
C ILE A 74 -20.98 2.42 15.34
N ARG A 75 -19.82 2.13 14.73
CA ARG A 75 -19.73 1.83 13.29
C ARG A 75 -20.56 0.59 12.94
N ALA A 76 -20.45 -0.47 13.73
CA ALA A 76 -21.20 -1.71 13.54
C ALA A 76 -22.71 -1.45 13.63
N ALA A 77 -23.17 -0.75 14.67
CA ALA A 77 -24.57 -0.38 14.84
C ALA A 77 -25.10 0.49 13.68
N LEU A 78 -24.30 1.41 13.18
CA LEU A 78 -24.65 2.24 12.01
C LEU A 78 -24.79 1.40 10.74
N VAL A 79 -23.93 0.40 10.53
CA VAL A 79 -24.01 -0.52 9.39
C VAL A 79 -25.25 -1.39 9.48
N GLU A 80 -25.52 -2.00 10.64
CA GLU A 80 -26.73 -2.80 10.86
C GLU A 80 -28.00 -1.96 10.62
N CYS A 81 -28.07 -0.76 11.21
CA CYS A 81 -29.21 0.13 11.02
C CYS A 81 -29.40 0.56 9.56
N ARG A 82 -28.30 0.74 8.81
CA ARG A 82 -28.34 1.03 7.36
C ARG A 82 -28.88 -0.15 6.56
N LEU A 83 -28.54 -1.38 6.94
CA LEU A 83 -29.02 -2.60 6.30
C LEU A 83 -30.51 -2.84 6.58
N ASP A 84 -30.95 -2.62 7.83
CA ASP A 84 -32.35 -2.74 8.23
C ASP A 84 -33.22 -1.63 7.64
N HIS A 85 -32.64 -0.45 7.39
CA HIS A 85 -33.34 0.71 6.87
C HIS A 85 -32.62 1.35 5.65
N PRO A 86 -32.66 0.71 4.46
CA PRO A 86 -31.95 1.18 3.26
C PRO A 86 -32.42 2.55 2.73
N ASN A 87 -33.62 3.00 3.10
CA ASN A 87 -34.19 4.29 2.69
C ASN A 87 -33.90 5.43 3.68
N TRP A 88 -33.28 5.13 4.84
CA TRP A 88 -32.96 6.16 5.83
C TRP A 88 -31.68 6.91 5.44
N GLY A 89 -31.82 8.23 5.25
CA GLY A 89 -30.68 9.10 5.03
C GLY A 89 -29.87 9.38 6.31
N PRO A 90 -28.70 10.03 6.20
CA PRO A 90 -27.76 10.24 7.31
C PRO A 90 -28.36 10.90 8.56
N LYS A 91 -29.37 11.77 8.40
CA LYS A 91 -30.04 12.44 9.53
C LYS A 91 -30.76 11.46 10.47
N LYS A 92 -31.18 10.30 9.95
CA LYS A 92 -31.88 9.24 10.71
C LYS A 92 -30.94 8.17 11.25
N LEU A 93 -29.74 8.04 10.67
CA LEU A 93 -28.73 7.05 11.00
C LEU A 93 -27.60 7.69 11.83
N LYS A 94 -27.94 8.38 12.91
CA LYS A 94 -26.98 9.14 13.71
C LYS A 94 -26.47 8.34 14.90
#